data_AF-A0A829DC18-F1
#
_entry.id   AF-A0A829DC18-F1
#
_cell.length_a   1.000
_cell.length_b   1.000
_cell.length_c   1.000
_cell.angle_alpha   90.00
_cell.angle_beta   90.00
_cell.angle_gamma   90.00
#
_symmetry.space_group_name_H-M   'P 1'
#
loop_
_entity.id
_entity.type
_entity.pdbx_description
1 polymer ?
#
loop_
_entity_poly.entity_id
_entity_poly.type
_entity_poly.pdbx_seq_one_letter_code
_entity_poly.pdbx_strand_id
1 'polypeptide(L)' 'MEGAGAYCSSMSTKNYNSFPETAEVLVDSDGSFQLIRRRQNWEQIFQNEVTVSL' A
#
# COMPACT_ATOMS: atom_id res chain seq x y z
N MET A 1 5.00 17.23 0.43
CA MET A 1 6.24 16.41 0.41
C MET A 1 6.59 16.20 -1.04
N GLU A 2 7.75 16.67 -1.48
CA GLU A 2 8.24 16.49 -2.84
C GLU A 2 9.19 15.29 -2.89
N GLY A 3 9.39 14.68 -4.07
CA GLY A 3 10.36 13.60 -4.24
C GLY A 3 9.94 12.21 -3.72
N ALA A 4 8.64 11.92 -3.62
CA ALA A 4 8.13 10.62 -3.15
C ALA A 4 8.03 9.53 -4.24
N GLY A 5 8.54 9.79 -5.45
CA GLY A 5 8.36 8.90 -6.62
C GLY A 5 9.31 7.70 -6.66
N ALA A 6 10.40 7.71 -5.88
CA ALA A 6 11.39 6.63 -5.86
C ALA A 6 11.47 6.00 -4.47
N TYR A 7 11.47 4.67 -4.40
CA TYR A 7 11.61 3.84 -3.19
C TYR A 7 10.53 4.02 -2.10
N CYS A 8 9.68 5.05 -2.13
CA CYS A 8 8.68 5.26 -1.09
C CYS A 8 7.62 4.15 -1.05
N SER A 9 7.12 3.68 -2.19
CA SER A 9 6.12 2.60 -2.22
C SER A 9 6.69 1.28 -1.70
N SER A 10 7.93 0.96 -2.06
CA SER A 10 8.59 -0.29 -1.68
C SER A 10 9.18 -0.28 -0.27
N MET A 11 9.62 0.87 0.23
CA MET A 11 10.25 1.03 1.55
C MET A 11 9.40 1.79 2.57
N SER A 12 8.09 1.95 2.30
CA SER A 12 7.18 2.53 3.30
C SER A 12 7.17 1.69 4.57
N THR A 13 6.88 2.32 5.72
CA THR A 13 6.68 1.62 7.00
C THR A 13 5.30 0.96 7.09
N LYS A 14 4.81 0.41 5.97
CA LYS A 14 3.54 -0.32 5.92
C LYS A 14 3.57 -1.52 6.86
N ASN A 15 2.41 -1.88 7.40
CA ASN A 15 2.19 -2.93 8.40
C ASN A 15 2.88 -2.72 9.76
N TYR A 16 3.76 -1.72 9.91
CA TYR A 16 4.21 -1.30 11.24
C TYR A 16 3.01 -0.77 12.02
N ASN A 17 2.79 -1.28 13.24
CA ASN A 17 1.56 -1.04 14.02
C ASN A 17 0.26 -1.36 13.26
N SER A 18 0.31 -2.33 12.33
CA SER A 18 -0.85 -2.78 11.55
C SER A 18 -1.48 -1.68 10.68
N PHE A 19 -0.72 -0.63 10.33
CA PHE A 19 -1.18 0.35 9.35
C PHE A 19 -1.16 -0.26 7.94
N PRO A 20 -2.27 -0.19 7.19
CA PRO A 20 -2.33 -0.74 5.84
C PRO A 20 -1.41 0.01 4.88
N GLU A 21 -0.89 -0.69 3.88
CA GLU A 21 -0.26 -0.05 2.74
C GLU A 21 -1.24 0.91 2.02
N THR A 22 -0.75 2.10 1.66
CA THR A 22 -1.57 3.17 1.08
C THR A 22 -1.95 2.91 -0.38
N ALA A 23 -3.06 3.50 -0.83
CA ALA A 23 -3.40 3.55 -2.25
C ALA A 23 -2.42 4.43 -3.05
N GLU A 24 -2.31 4.16 -4.34
CA GLU A 24 -1.57 4.98 -5.30
C GLU A 24 -2.45 5.31 -6.50
N VAL A 25 -2.39 6.56 -6.94
CA VAL A 25 -3.12 7.08 -8.10
C VAL A 25 -2.13 7.63 -9.12
N LEU A 26 -2.39 7.37 -10.39
CA LEU A 26 -1.68 7.94 -11.53
C LEU A 26 -2.54 9.06 -12.13
N VAL A 27 -1.91 10.18 -12.46
CA VAL A 27 -2.52 11.21 -13.30
C VAL A 27 -2.16 10.88 -14.75
N ASP A 28 -3.16 10.65 -15.59
CA ASP A 28 -2.97 10.38 -17.01
C ASP A 28 -2.68 11.68 -17.78
N SER A 29 -2.24 11.52 -19.03
CA SER A 29 -1.97 12.58 -20.00
C SER A 29 -3.14 13.52 -20.28
N ASP A 30 -4.38 13.04 -20.13
CA ASP A 30 -5.60 13.84 -20.25
C ASP A 30 -6.02 14.52 -18.94
N GLY A 31 -5.25 14.33 -17.87
CA GLY A 31 -5.52 14.86 -16.53
C GLY A 31 -6.48 14.02 -15.69
N SER A 32 -6.97 12.88 -16.21
CA SER A 32 -7.78 11.95 -15.43
C SER A 32 -6.95 11.23 -14.36
N PHE A 33 -7.62 10.76 -13.30
CA PHE A 33 -6.98 10.00 -12.23
C PHE A 33 -7.30 8.52 -12.35
N GLN A 34 -6.28 7.68 -12.37
CA GLN A 34 -6.38 6.22 -12.41
C GLN A 34 -5.89 5.63 -11.10
N LEU A 35 -6.72 4.80 -10.45
CA LEU A 35 -6.29 4.05 -9.26
C LEU A 35 -5.40 2.88 -9.70
N ILE A 36 -4.09 3.02 -9.52
CA ILE A 36 -3.09 2.01 -9.93
C ILE A 36 -2.75 1.03 -8.81
N ARG A 37 -2.99 1.41 -7.55
CA ARG A 37 -2.87 0.51 -6.40
C ARG A 37 -3.96 0.81 -5.38
N ARG A 38 -4.71 -0.22 -4.99
CA ARG A 38 -5.70 -0.11 -3.91
C ARG A 38 -4.98 -0.07 -2.56
N ARG A 39 -5.58 0.63 -1.60
CA ARG A 39 -5.20 0.52 -0.19
C ARG A 39 -5.37 -0.93 0.26
N GLN A 40 -4.44 -1.42 1.06
CA GLN A 40 -4.50 -2.77 1.61
C GLN A 40 -5.72 -2.91 2.54
N ASN A 41 -6.41 -4.05 2.44
CA ASN A 41 -7.47 -4.43 3.39
C ASN A 41 -6.90 -5.25 4.56
N TRP A 42 -7.75 -5.56 5.54
CA TRP A 42 -7.32 -6.31 6.73
C TRP A 42 -6.86 -7.72 6.39
N GLU A 43 -7.55 -8.41 5.50
CA GLU A 43 -7.22 -9.77 5.09
C GLU A 43 -5.81 -9.84 4.49
N GLN A 44 -5.41 -8.84 3.69
CA GLN A 44 -4.08 -8.74 3.11
C GLN A 44 -2.98 -8.43 4.13
N ILE A 45 -3.29 -7.79 5.27
CA ILE A 45 -2.29 -7.56 6.33
C ILE A 45 -1.93 -8.89 6.99
N PHE A 46 -2.93 -9.73 7.26
CA PHE A 46 -2.77 -10.99 7.98
C PHE A 46 -2.54 -12.21 7.08
N GLN A 47 -2.55 -12.04 5.75
CA GLN A 47 -2.53 -13.15 4.78
C GLN A 47 -1.37 -14.16 4.94
N ASN A 48 -0.27 -13.76 5.57
CA ASN A 48 0.91 -14.60 5.77
C ASN A 48 0.99 -15.22 7.18
N GLU A 49 0.06 -14.87 8.07
CA GLU A 49 0.01 -15.46 9.41
C GLU A 49 -0.50 -16.91 9.34
N VAL A 50 0.01 -17.76 10.22
CA VAL A 50 -0.35 -19.18 10.28
C VAL A 50 -0.92 -19.47 11.66
N THR A 51 -2.13 -20.05 11.69
CA THR A 51 -2.72 -20.54 12.94
C THR A 51 -1.88 -21.67 13.51
N VAL A 52 -1.45 -21.52 14.76
CA VAL A 52 -0.75 -22.57 15.51
C VAL A 52 -1.65 -23.07 16.64
N SER A 53 -1.67 -24.38 16.85
CA SER A 53 -2.28 -24.99 18.04
C SER A 53 -1.32 -24.85 19.22
N LEU A 54 -1.81 -24.25 20.31
CA LEU A 54 -1.11 -24.13 21.59
C LEU A 54 -1.52 -25.25 22.56
#